data_AF-A0A975UD32-F1
#
_entry.id   AF-A0A975UD32-F1
#
_cell.length_a   1.000
_cell.length_b   1.000
_cell.length_c   1.000
_cell.angle_alpha   90.00
_cell.angle_beta   90.00
_cell.angle_gamma   90.00
#
_symmetry.space_group_name_H-M   'P 1'
#
loop_
_entity.id
_entity.type
_entity.pdbx_description
1 polymer ?
#
loop_
_entity_poly.entity_id
_entity_poly.type
_entity_poly.pdbx_seq_one_letter_code
_entity_poly.pdbx_strand_id
1 'polypeptide(L)'
;MQLIYQSAPEEFRSRALLLMEAHMSWVAGSAGSYIWFVSPMLRFAWKISADDISSWQQEIKKALGTMYPLYWLSIMLLNVTFASLAVFTINEYVISKLI
;
A
#
# COMPACT_ATOMS: atom_id res chain seq x y z
N MET A 1 4.41 -4.57 15.52
CA MET A 1 3.72 -5.38 14.49
C MET A 1 2.29 -5.73 14.91
N GLN A 2 2.04 -6.29 16.11
CA GLN A 2 0.67 -6.56 16.59
C GLN A 2 -0.24 -5.31 16.66
N LEU A 3 0.30 -4.13 16.97
CA LEU A 3 -0.44 -2.86 17.00
C LEU A 3 -1.06 -2.42 15.67
N ILE A 4 -0.52 -2.87 14.53
CA ILE A 4 -0.91 -2.37 13.20
C ILE A 4 -2.14 -3.11 12.62
N TYR A 5 -2.24 -4.42 12.81
CA TYR A 5 -3.44 -5.14 12.36
C TYR A 5 -4.62 -4.88 13.30
N GLN A 6 -4.38 -4.69 14.60
CA GLN A 6 -5.44 -4.41 15.58
C GLN A 6 -6.12 -3.06 15.32
N SER A 7 -5.38 -2.09 14.80
CA SER A 7 -5.90 -0.79 14.36
C SER A 7 -6.52 -0.81 12.96
N ALA A 8 -6.50 -1.95 12.26
CA ALA A 8 -7.16 -2.08 10.97
C ALA A 8 -8.70 -2.14 11.13
N PRO A 9 -9.45 -1.70 10.11
CA PRO A 9 -10.91 -1.79 10.07
C PRO A 9 -11.37 -3.23 10.32
N GLU A 10 -12.47 -3.43 11.05
CA GLU A 10 -12.91 -4.77 11.48
C GLU A 10 -13.08 -5.74 10.32
N GLU A 11 -13.68 -5.29 9.22
CA GLU A 11 -13.90 -6.10 8.02
C GLU A 11 -12.59 -6.57 7.36
N PHE A 12 -11.49 -5.87 7.61
CA PHE A 12 -10.18 -6.13 7.02
C PHE A 12 -9.17 -6.72 8.03
N ARG A 13 -9.47 -6.69 9.33
CA ARG A 13 -8.55 -7.04 10.42
C ARG A 13 -7.99 -8.46 10.32
N SER A 14 -8.84 -9.45 10.03
CA SER A 14 -8.43 -10.86 9.88
C SER A 14 -7.51 -11.06 8.67
N ARG A 15 -7.75 -10.32 7.59
CA ARG A 15 -6.90 -10.34 6.38
C ARG A 15 -5.60 -9.59 6.61
N ALA A 16 -5.65 -8.44 7.29
CA ALA A 16 -4.45 -7.70 7.68
C ALA A 16 -3.52 -8.59 8.52
N LEU A 17 -4.05 -9.35 9.47
CA LEU A 17 -3.27 -10.32 10.26
C LEU A 17 -2.65 -11.40 9.37
N LEU A 18 -3.46 -12.08 8.55
CA LEU A 18 -3.00 -13.11 7.62
C LEU A 18 -1.90 -12.61 6.67
N LEU A 19 -2.05 -11.39 6.17
CA LEU A 19 -1.12 -10.76 5.24
C LEU A 19 0.17 -10.34 5.95
N MET A 20 0.08 -9.87 7.19
CA MET A 20 1.24 -9.54 8.03
C MET A 20 2.02 -10.79 8.46
N GLU A 21 1.34 -11.91 8.70
CA GLU A 21 1.96 -13.20 9.04
C GLU A 21 2.58 -13.88 7.82
N ALA A 22 1.96 -13.77 6.64
CA ALA A 22 2.47 -14.41 5.42
C ALA A 22 3.69 -13.70 4.81
N HIS A 23 3.75 -12.36 4.86
CA HIS A 23 4.88 -11.60 4.30
C HIS A 23 5.08 -10.24 5.01
N MET A 24 6.28 -9.99 5.57
CA MET A 24 6.64 -8.69 6.17
C MET A 24 6.62 -7.51 5.17
N SER A 25 6.74 -7.78 3.87
CA SER A 25 6.60 -6.79 2.80
C SER A 25 5.19 -6.16 2.75
N TRP A 26 4.20 -6.75 3.43
CA TRP A 26 2.86 -6.19 3.52
C TRP A 26 2.74 -5.02 4.49
N VAL A 27 3.65 -4.84 5.45
CA VAL A 27 3.72 -3.58 6.22
C VAL A 27 3.92 -2.42 5.24
N ALA A 28 4.73 -2.59 4.17
CA ALA A 28 4.88 -1.62 3.06
C ALA A 28 3.63 -1.45 2.19
N GLY A 29 2.78 -2.48 2.10
CA GLY A 29 1.52 -2.43 1.35
C GLY A 29 0.36 -1.82 2.15
N SER A 30 0.32 -2.04 3.47
CA SER A 30 -0.77 -1.66 4.36
C SER A 30 -0.57 -0.29 4.98
N ALA A 31 0.68 0.10 5.25
CA ALA A 31 0.99 1.28 6.06
C ALA A 31 1.38 2.53 5.31
N GLY A 32 1.44 2.41 4.00
CA GLY A 32 1.60 3.52 3.11
C GLY A 32 0.98 3.01 1.85
N SER A 33 -0.19 3.56 1.57
CA SER A 33 -0.83 3.48 0.29
C SER A 33 0.22 3.42 -0.81
N TYR A 34 0.30 2.28 -1.49
CA TYR A 34 0.37 2.31 -2.93
C TYR A 34 -0.75 3.26 -3.36
N ILE A 35 -0.43 4.54 -3.51
CA ILE A 35 -1.40 5.61 -3.81
C ILE A 35 -2.23 5.20 -5.03
N TRP A 36 -1.61 4.43 -5.93
CA TRP A 36 -2.18 3.99 -7.20
C TRP A 36 -2.79 2.59 -7.21
N PHE A 37 -2.46 1.69 -6.28
CA PHE A 37 -2.88 0.27 -6.36
C PHE A 37 -3.61 -0.23 -5.11
N VAL A 38 -2.99 -0.14 -3.94
CA VAL A 38 -3.60 -0.66 -2.71
C VAL A 38 -4.73 0.25 -2.23
N SER A 39 -4.61 1.58 -2.37
CA SER A 39 -5.69 2.50 -1.96
C SER A 39 -6.99 2.26 -2.75
N PRO A 40 -6.99 2.18 -4.10
CA PRO A 40 -8.17 1.76 -4.86
C PRO A 40 -8.67 0.36 -4.48
N MET A 41 -7.77 -0.60 -4.25
CA MET A 41 -8.17 -1.95 -3.86
C MET A 41 -8.89 -1.96 -2.51
N LEU A 42 -8.36 -1.28 -1.50
CA LEU A 42 -9.01 -1.13 -0.18
C LEU A 42 -10.36 -0.44 -0.29
N ARG A 43 -10.47 0.60 -1.12
CA ARG A 43 -11.69 1.39 -1.27
C ARG A 43 -12.76 0.69 -2.09
N PHE A 44 -12.40 0.04 -3.19
CA PHE A 44 -13.36 -0.54 -4.14
C PHE A 44 -13.55 -2.04 -3.97
N ALA A 45 -12.47 -2.80 -3.74
CA ALA A 45 -12.58 -4.26 -3.54
C ALA A 45 -13.03 -4.60 -2.12
N TRP A 46 -12.54 -3.85 -1.14
CA TRP A 46 -12.86 -4.08 0.28
C TRP A 46 -13.82 -3.07 0.90
N LYS A 47 -14.31 -2.10 0.12
CA LYS A 47 -15.33 -1.13 0.57
C LYS A 47 -14.97 -0.35 1.84
N ILE A 48 -13.67 -0.23 2.14
CA ILE A 48 -13.20 0.53 3.30
C ILE A 48 -13.33 2.01 2.99
N SER A 49 -13.86 2.79 3.96
CA SER A 49 -14.01 4.23 3.79
C SER A 49 -12.65 4.93 3.70
N ALA A 50 -12.62 6.08 3.03
CA ALA A 50 -11.39 6.87 2.95
C ALA A 50 -10.93 7.36 4.33
N ASP A 51 -11.88 7.64 5.22
CA ASP A 51 -11.60 8.10 6.59
C ASP A 51 -10.98 6.99 7.42
N ASP A 52 -11.47 5.75 7.31
CA ASP A 52 -10.90 4.59 7.99
C ASP A 52 -9.48 4.27 7.48
N ILE A 53 -9.25 4.38 6.17
CA ILE A 53 -7.92 4.24 5.58
C ILE A 53 -6.98 5.32 6.12
N SER A 54 -7.43 6.58 6.19
CA SER A 54 -6.63 7.69 6.71
C SER A 54 -6.30 7.51 8.19
N SER A 55 -7.28 7.12 8.99
CA SER A 55 -7.12 6.82 10.41
C SER A 55 -6.08 5.70 10.62
N TRP A 56 -6.20 4.62 9.84
CA TRP A 56 -5.26 3.51 9.90
C TRP A 56 -3.82 3.93 9.51
N GLN A 57 -3.66 4.78 8.49
CA GLN A 57 -2.35 5.34 8.13
C GLN A 57 -1.72 6.16 9.27
N GLN A 58 -2.51 6.94 10.00
CA GLN A 58 -2.01 7.71 11.15
C GLN A 58 -1.55 6.79 12.28
N GLU A 59 -2.30 5.73 12.57
CA GLU A 59 -1.90 4.74 13.58
C GLU A 59 -0.60 4.04 13.20
N ILE A 60 -0.36 3.80 11.91
CA ILE A 60 0.89 3.17 11.51
C ILE A 60 2.06 4.14 11.53
N LYS A 61 1.85 5.40 11.15
CA LYS A 61 2.84 6.45 11.34
C LYS A 61 3.27 6.55 12.81
N LYS A 62 2.30 6.51 13.74
CA LYS A 62 2.58 6.47 15.18
C LYS A 62 3.33 5.20 15.58
N ALA A 63 2.93 4.02 15.09
CA ALA A 63 3.54 2.75 15.44
C ALA A 63 4.99 2.61 14.92
N LEU A 64 5.30 3.18 13.75
CA LEU A 64 6.65 3.17 13.17
C LEU A 64 7.57 4.24 13.77
N GLY A 65 7.01 5.35 14.26
CA GLY A 65 7.77 6.42 14.90
C GLY A 65 8.92 6.93 14.04
N THR A 66 10.15 6.85 14.56
CA THR A 66 11.37 7.30 13.88
C THR A 66 11.73 6.50 12.63
N MET A 67 11.18 5.30 12.46
CA MET A 67 11.40 4.46 11.28
C MET A 67 10.46 4.81 10.11
N TYR A 68 9.44 5.63 10.35
CA TYR A 68 8.46 6.02 9.34
C TYR A 68 9.06 6.70 8.09
N PRO A 69 10.07 7.57 8.19
CA PRO A 69 10.68 8.19 6.99
C PRO A 69 11.34 7.16 6.06
N LEU A 70 12.05 6.18 6.63
CA LEU A 70 12.68 5.11 5.84
C LEU A 70 11.61 4.26 5.15
N TYR A 71 10.57 3.92 5.89
CA TYR A 71 9.40 3.21 5.39
C TYR A 71 8.71 3.95 4.23
N TRP A 72 8.48 5.25 4.39
CA TRP A 72 7.89 6.11 3.36
C TRP A 72 8.75 6.19 2.10
N LEU A 73 10.08 6.32 2.26
CA LEU A 73 11.02 6.34 1.14
C LEU A 73 10.98 5.04 0.34
N SER A 74 10.93 3.89 1.02
CA SER A 74 10.81 2.58 0.36
C SER A 74 9.54 2.48 -0.50
N ILE A 75 8.41 3.02 -0.03
CA ILE A 75 7.16 3.02 -0.80
C ILE A 75 7.23 3.95 -2.00
N MET A 76 7.84 5.12 -1.86
CA MET A 76 8.01 6.04 -2.97
C MET A 76 8.88 5.43 -4.08
N LEU A 77 9.98 4.77 -3.72
CA LEU A 77 10.82 4.04 -4.68
C LEU A 77 10.04 2.94 -5.40
N LEU A 78 9.22 2.20 -4.66
CA LEU A 78 8.38 1.14 -5.22
C LEU A 78 7.34 1.70 -6.19
N ASN A 79 6.65 2.79 -5.83
CA ASN A 79 5.70 3.47 -6.70
C ASN A 79 6.35 3.99 -7.98
N VAL A 80 7.53 4.62 -7.90
CA VAL A 80 8.29 5.09 -9.06
C VAL A 80 8.68 3.91 -9.96
N THR A 81 9.08 2.79 -9.36
CA THR A 81 9.44 1.57 -10.10
C THR A 81 8.24 1.03 -10.88
N PHE A 82 7.07 0.89 -10.25
CA PHE A 82 5.87 0.42 -10.94
C PHE A 82 5.37 1.40 -12.00
N ALA A 83 5.39 2.70 -11.73
CA ALA A 83 5.01 3.72 -12.71
C ALA A 83 5.94 3.67 -13.93
N SER A 84 7.25 3.56 -13.71
CA SER A 84 8.25 3.45 -14.77
C SER A 84 8.07 2.17 -15.59
N LEU A 85 7.83 1.04 -14.94
CA LEU A 85 7.52 -0.23 -15.62
C LEU A 85 6.25 -0.13 -16.47
N ALA A 86 5.20 0.51 -15.97
CA ALA A 86 3.96 0.69 -16.72
C ALA A 86 4.19 1.57 -17.96
N VAL A 87 4.88 2.72 -17.81
CA VAL A 87 5.21 3.61 -18.93
C VAL A 87 6.08 2.89 -19.96
N PHE A 88 7.14 2.20 -19.52
CA PHE A 88 8.00 1.41 -20.40
C PHE A 88 7.20 0.36 -21.18
N THR A 89 6.33 -0.38 -20.48
CA THR A 89 5.49 -1.41 -21.11
C THR A 89 4.54 -0.83 -22.14
N ILE A 90 3.87 0.28 -21.83
CA ILE A 90 2.97 0.95 -22.78
C ILE A 90 3.76 1.45 -23.99
N ASN A 91 4.91 2.07 -23.77
CA ASN A 91 5.75 2.56 -24.86
C ASN A 91 6.17 1.42 -25.79
N GLU A 92 6.77 0.36 -25.22
CA GLU A 92 7.34 -0.73 -25.99
C GLU A 92 6.30 -1.59 -26.71
N TYR A 93 5.18 -1.89 -26.05
CA TYR A 93 4.22 -2.87 -26.55
C TYR A 93 2.97 -2.27 -27.18
N VAL A 94 2.69 -0.99 -26.94
CA VAL A 94 1.54 -0.29 -27.52
C VAL A 94 2.02 0.74 -28.54
N ILE A 95 2.80 1.73 -28.12
CA ILE A 95 3.15 2.88 -28.96
C ILE A 95 4.12 2.48 -30.07
N SER A 96 5.23 1.79 -29.75
CA SER A 96 6.22 1.34 -30.73
C SER A 96 5.69 0.29 -31.72
N LYS A 97 4.52 -0.32 -31.45
CA LYS A 97 3.86 -1.23 -32.39
C LYS A 97 2.78 -0.56 -33.25
N LEU A 98 2.42 0.69 -32.93
CA LEU A 98 1.41 1.48 -33.61
C LEU A 98 1.98 2.48 -34.63
N ILE A 99 3.28 2.80 -34.51
CA ILE A 99 4.06 3.66 -35.43
C ILE A 99 4.96 2.76 -36.28
#